data_AF-A0A4U9ZH01-F1
#
_entry.id   AF-A0A4U9ZH01-F1
#
_cell.length_a   1.000
_cell.length_b   1.000
_cell.length_c   1.000
_cell.angle_alpha   90.00
_cell.angle_beta   90.00
_cell.angle_gamma   90.00
#
_symmetry.space_group_name_H-M   'P 1'
#
loop_
_entity.id
_entity.type
_entity.pdbx_description
1 polymer ?
#
loop_
_entity_poly.entity_id
_entity_poly.type
_entity_poly.pdbx_seq_one_letter_code
_entity_poly.pdbx_strand_id
1 'polypeptide(L)'
;MTQFYDYTQIIELVSGLNSVSTLKKWRLKIEQLTGHAFQEDRIRTGRHSYSKIFLFTTEDIEKLQQIADTKGSLGLDKAILKAYAPSRASPLSINQKINRLTFQLKKLSQRVTDLTQQEQALAIRMEQLSKQIEDLEKPKLFRK
;
A
#
# COMPACT_ATOMS: atom_id res chain seq x y z
N MET A 1 9.94 2.40 -3.58
CA MET A 1 10.96 1.46 -4.10
C MET A 1 10.43 0.06 -3.89
N THR A 2 10.28 -0.73 -4.95
CA THR A 2 9.80 -2.12 -4.84
C THR A 2 10.95 -2.97 -4.31
N GLN A 3 10.78 -3.53 -3.11
CA GLN A 3 11.78 -4.41 -2.52
C GLN A 3 11.55 -5.83 -3.04
N PHE A 4 12.63 -6.47 -3.48
CA PHE A 4 12.63 -7.83 -3.97
C PHE A 4 13.29 -8.75 -2.95
N TYR A 5 12.76 -9.97 -2.84
CA TYR A 5 13.18 -10.96 -1.86
C TYR A 5 13.50 -12.28 -2.54
N ASP A 6 14.59 -12.91 -2.10
CA ASP A 6 14.99 -14.25 -2.51
C ASP A 6 14.26 -15.34 -1.71
N TYR A 7 14.37 -16.59 -2.17
CA TYR A 7 13.79 -17.76 -1.49
C TYR A 7 14.18 -17.88 -0.01
N THR A 8 15.42 -17.55 0.34
CA THR A 8 15.93 -17.63 1.71
C THR A 8 15.27 -16.58 2.60
N GLN A 9 15.16 -15.35 2.10
CA GLN A 9 14.51 -14.24 2.80
C GLN A 9 13.01 -14.50 3.01
N ILE A 10 12.33 -15.10 2.02
CA ILE A 10 10.91 -15.44 2.17
C ILE A 10 10.68 -16.48 3.28
N ILE A 11 11.58 -17.43 3.47
CA ILE A 11 11.44 -18.45 4.52
C ILE A 11 11.52 -17.83 5.91
N GLU A 12 12.34 -16.80 6.08
CA GLU A 12 12.42 -16.08 7.34
C GLU A 12 11.19 -15.21 7.59
N LEU A 13 10.56 -14.70 6.52
CA LEU A 13 9.42 -13.77 6.62
C LEU A 13 8.05 -14.48 6.66
N VAL A 14 7.91 -15.66 6.05
CA VAL A 14 6.64 -16.40 5.99
C VAL A 14 6.60 -17.46 7.09
N SER A 15 5.78 -17.19 8.10
CA SER A 15 5.57 -18.12 9.20
C SER A 15 4.87 -19.40 8.72
N GLY A 16 5.45 -20.55 9.06
CA GLY A 16 4.94 -21.86 8.68
C GLY A 16 5.43 -22.40 7.31
N LEU A 17 6.40 -21.72 6.68
CA LEU A 17 7.08 -22.21 5.48
C LEU A 17 8.54 -22.56 5.77
N ASN A 18 8.78 -23.80 6.22
CA ASN A 18 10.08 -24.19 6.80
C ASN A 18 11.16 -24.60 5.79
N SER A 19 10.91 -24.51 4.48
CA SER A 19 11.87 -25.00 3.48
C SER A 19 11.75 -24.33 2.11
N VAL A 20 12.91 -24.03 1.51
CA VAL A 20 13.05 -23.56 0.12
C VAL A 20 12.37 -24.52 -0.84
N SER A 21 12.47 -25.82 -0.59
CA SER A 21 11.87 -26.85 -1.43
C SER A 21 10.34 -26.77 -1.42
N THR A 22 9.73 -26.43 -0.28
CA THR A 22 8.30 -26.21 -0.16
C THR A 22 7.89 -24.95 -0.93
N LEU A 23 8.66 -23.86 -0.81
CA LEU A 23 8.41 -22.63 -1.54
C LEU A 23 8.47 -22.84 -3.06
N LYS A 24 9.49 -23.56 -3.54
CA LYS A 24 9.63 -23.91 -4.97
C LYS A 24 8.44 -24.72 -5.48
N LYS A 25 7.97 -25.71 -4.69
CA LYS A 25 6.78 -26.49 -5.03
C LYS A 25 5.53 -25.61 -5.09
N TRP A 26 5.36 -24.71 -4.13
CA TRP A 26 4.23 -23.79 -4.10
C TRP A 26 4.27 -22.83 -5.28
N ARG A 27 5.43 -22.25 -5.59
CA ARG A 27 5.62 -21.37 -6.75
C ARG A 27 5.18 -22.04 -8.05
N LEU A 28 5.67 -23.25 -8.32
CA LEU A 28 5.28 -24.03 -9.51
C LEU A 28 3.77 -24.29 -9.55
N LYS A 29 3.19 -24.63 -8.40
CA LYS A 29 1.76 -24.90 -8.29
C LYS A 29 0.92 -23.63 -8.48
N ILE A 30 1.39 -22.48 -7.99
CA ILE A 30 0.77 -21.18 -8.22
C ILE A 30 0.80 -20.85 -9.71
N GLU A 31 1.97 -20.93 -10.37
CA GLU A 31 2.09 -20.73 -11.82
C GLU A 31 1.12 -21.61 -12.63
N GLN A 32 1.00 -22.88 -12.25
CA GLN A 32 0.08 -23.82 -12.90
C GLN A 32 -1.40 -23.49 -12.69
N LEU A 33 -1.79 -23.11 -11.46
CA LEU A 33 -3.19 -22.90 -11.10
C LEU A 33 -3.71 -21.51 -11.48
N THR A 34 -2.83 -20.51 -11.50
CA THR A 34 -3.22 -19.10 -11.62
C THR A 34 -2.69 -18.45 -12.89
N GLY A 35 -1.72 -19.07 -13.57
CA GLY A 35 -1.03 -18.48 -14.71
C GLY A 35 -0.14 -17.29 -14.32
N HIS A 36 0.06 -17.04 -13.03
CA HIS A 36 0.91 -15.94 -12.55
C HIS A 36 2.38 -16.26 -12.77
N ALA A 37 3.09 -15.40 -13.51
CA ALA A 37 4.52 -15.52 -13.74
C ALA A 37 5.31 -14.71 -12.70
N PHE A 38 6.13 -15.39 -11.90
CA PHE A 38 7.04 -14.73 -10.97
C PHE A 38 8.21 -14.08 -11.72
N GLN A 39 8.79 -13.03 -11.14
CA GLN A 39 9.92 -12.34 -11.74
C GLN A 39 11.18 -13.22 -11.71
N GLU A 40 11.74 -13.52 -12.88
CA GLU A 40 12.98 -14.27 -13.03
C GLU A 40 14.18 -13.32 -13.09
N ASP A 41 15.23 -13.64 -12.34
CA ASP A 41 16.57 -13.07 -12.48
C ASP A 41 17.59 -14.19 -12.74
N ARG A 42 18.78 -13.83 -13.24
CA ARG A 42 19.83 -14.78 -13.59
C ARG A 42 21.11 -14.45 -12.84
N ILE A 43 21.45 -15.28 -11.86
CA ILE A 43 22.72 -15.17 -11.15
C ILE A 43 23.75 -16.09 -11.79
N ARG A 44 24.94 -15.55 -12.02
CA ARG A 44 26.08 -16.31 -12.53
C ARG A 44 26.59 -17.26 -11.44
N THR A 45 26.41 -18.56 -11.65
CA THR A 45 26.79 -19.62 -10.70
C THR A 45 28.17 -20.21 -11.01
N GLY A 46 28.70 -19.96 -12.22
CA GLY A 46 30.03 -20.43 -12.62
C GLY A 46 30.65 -19.62 -13.76
N ARG A 47 31.75 -20.14 -14.33
CA ARG A 47 32.52 -19.44 -15.37
C ARG A 47 31.69 -19.15 -16.64
N HIS A 48 30.80 -20.08 -17.04
CA HIS A 48 29.90 -19.94 -18.19
C HIS A 48 28.44 -20.36 -17.88
N SER A 49 28.09 -20.49 -16.60
CA SER A 49 26.80 -21.05 -16.17
C SER A 49 26.01 -20.03 -15.37
N TYR A 50 24.74 -19.88 -15.73
CA TYR A 50 23.76 -19.01 -15.07
C TYR A 50 22.66 -19.87 -14.46
N SER A 51 22.29 -19.59 -13.21
CA SER A 51 21.12 -20.18 -12.59
C SER A 51 19.98 -19.16 -12.56
N LYS A 52 18.78 -19.65 -12.85
CA LYS A 52 17.56 -18.85 -12.70
C LYS A 52 17.21 -18.73 -11.22
N ILE A 53 17.05 -17.51 -10.74
CA ILE A 53 16.53 -17.18 -9.42
C ILE A 53 15.20 -16.49 -9.60
N PHE A 54 14.29 -16.68 -8.65
CA PHE A 54 12.99 -16.02 -8.67
C PHE A 54 12.97 -15.01 -7.55
N LEU A 55 12.62 -13.78 -7.91
CA LEU A 55 12.45 -12.67 -7.00
C LEU A 55 10.97 -12.53 -6.67
N PHE A 56 10.70 -12.32 -5.40
CA PHE A 56 9.37 -12.15 -4.87
C PHE A 56 9.20 -10.71 -4.36
N THR A 57 8.01 -10.17 -4.50
CA THR A 57 7.67 -8.84 -3.98
C THR A 57 7.05 -8.93 -2.59
N THR A 58 6.91 -7.80 -1.91
CA THR A 58 6.14 -7.73 -0.65
C THR A 58 4.70 -8.25 -0.83
N GLU A 59 4.09 -8.03 -1.99
CA GLU A 59 2.75 -8.52 -2.30
C GLU A 59 2.70 -10.05 -2.43
N ASP A 60 3.78 -10.68 -2.89
CA ASP A 60 3.89 -12.13 -2.95
C ASP A 60 4.06 -12.73 -1.55
N ILE A 61 4.80 -12.04 -0.66
CA ILE A 61 4.95 -12.46 0.74
C ILE A 61 3.59 -12.52 1.44
N GLU A 62 2.76 -11.49 1.28
CA GLU A 62 1.41 -11.46 1.85
C GLU A 62 0.54 -12.61 1.32
N LYS A 63 0.58 -12.87 0.01
CA LYS A 63 -0.16 -13.99 -0.59
C LYS A 63 0.35 -15.34 -0.11
N LEU A 64 1.67 -15.51 0.00
CA LEU A 64 2.29 -16.74 0.50
C LEU A 64 1.96 -16.99 1.98
N GLN A 65 1.91 -15.94 2.80
CA GLN A 65 1.47 -16.02 4.19
C GLN A 65 -0.02 -16.44 4.27
N GLN A 66 -0.89 -15.84 3.45
CA GLN A 66 -2.30 -16.24 3.38
C GLN A 66 -2.47 -17.72 2.99
N ILE A 67 -1.65 -18.23 2.07
CA ILE A 67 -1.63 -19.65 1.72
C ILE A 67 -1.15 -20.48 2.92
N ALA A 68 -0.11 -20.03 3.63
CA ALA A 68 0.41 -20.72 4.80
C ALA A 68 -0.61 -20.87 5.93
N ASP A 69 -1.42 -19.84 6.17
CA ASP A 69 -2.47 -19.85 7.19
C ASP A 69 -3.67 -20.71 6.76
N THR A 70 -4.04 -20.66 5.47
CA THR A 70 -5.24 -21.33 4.98
C THR A 70 -5.04 -22.77 4.52
N LYS A 71 -3.79 -23.20 4.25
CA LYS A 71 -3.47 -24.56 3.79
C LYS A 71 -3.97 -25.65 4.74
N GLY A 72 -3.95 -25.39 6.05
CA GLY A 72 -4.36 -26.35 7.08
C GLY A 72 -5.87 -26.63 7.10
N SER A 73 -6.68 -25.68 6.63
CA SER A 73 -8.14 -25.79 6.66
C SER A 73 -8.74 -26.15 5.29
N LEU A 74 -8.21 -25.57 4.20
CA LEU A 74 -8.81 -25.67 2.86
C LEU A 74 -8.04 -26.60 1.91
N GLY A 75 -6.81 -27.00 2.27
CA GLY A 75 -5.87 -27.66 1.37
C GLY A 75 -5.16 -26.68 0.44
N LEU A 76 -3.97 -27.07 -0.05
CA LEU A 76 -3.03 -26.18 -0.75
C LEU A 76 -3.63 -25.56 -2.03
N ASP A 77 -4.27 -26.36 -2.89
CA ASP A 77 -4.77 -25.90 -4.18
C ASP A 77 -5.89 -24.85 -4.01
N LYS A 78 -6.80 -25.07 -3.05
CA LYS A 78 -7.87 -24.12 -2.73
C LYS A 78 -7.33 -22.88 -2.02
N ALA A 79 -6.31 -23.02 -1.18
CA ALA A 79 -5.63 -21.90 -0.53
C ALA A 79 -4.93 -21.00 -1.56
N ILE A 80 -4.22 -21.60 -2.52
CA ILE A 80 -3.59 -20.90 -3.65
C ILE A 80 -4.66 -20.16 -4.47
N LEU A 81 -5.71 -20.86 -4.87
CA LEU A 81 -6.81 -20.25 -5.61
C LEU A 81 -7.51 -19.14 -4.82
N LYS A 82 -7.55 -19.21 -3.48
CA LYS A 82 -8.14 -18.15 -2.65
C LYS A 82 -7.23 -16.92 -2.53
N ALA A 83 -5.93 -17.12 -2.35
CA ALA A 83 -4.95 -16.03 -2.22
C ALA A 83 -4.68 -15.32 -3.55
N TYR A 84 -4.70 -16.06 -4.65
CA TYR A 84 -4.49 -15.55 -6.01
C TYR A 84 -5.79 -15.42 -6.82
N ALA A 85 -6.96 -15.74 -6.25
CA ALA A 85 -8.22 -15.40 -6.89
C ALA A 85 -8.23 -13.89 -7.11
N PRO A 86 -8.58 -13.41 -8.32
CA PRO A 86 -8.97 -12.01 -8.48
C PRO A 86 -10.14 -11.81 -7.53
N SER A 87 -9.91 -11.08 -6.44
CA SER A 87 -10.80 -10.97 -5.29
C SER A 87 -12.27 -10.98 -5.72
N ARG A 88 -12.92 -12.13 -5.60
CA ARG A 88 -14.39 -12.24 -5.67
C ARG A 88 -15.05 -11.65 -4.40
N ALA A 89 -14.26 -10.96 -3.56
CA ALA A 89 -14.66 -10.27 -2.34
C ALA A 89 -14.56 -8.74 -2.47
N SER A 90 -14.74 -8.20 -3.68
CA SER A 90 -15.24 -6.85 -3.86
C SER A 90 -15.94 -6.73 -5.22
N PRO A 91 -17.24 -6.43 -5.29
CA PRO A 91 -18.00 -6.28 -6.54
C PRO A 91 -17.58 -5.05 -7.37
N LEU A 92 -16.45 -4.42 -7.04
CA LEU A 92 -15.92 -3.25 -7.69
C LEU A 92 -14.61 -3.61 -8.37
N SER A 93 -14.61 -3.59 -9.71
CA SER A 93 -13.43 -3.63 -10.57
C SER A 93 -12.36 -2.67 -10.03
N ILE A 94 -11.08 -2.95 -10.26
CA ILE A 94 -9.96 -2.07 -9.89
C ILE A 94 -10.24 -0.63 -10.34
N ASN A 95 -10.81 -0.45 -11.54
CA ASN A 95 -11.25 0.85 -12.05
C ASN A 95 -12.32 1.53 -11.18
N GLN A 96 -13.26 0.76 -10.62
CA GLN A 96 -14.29 1.30 -9.73
C GLN A 96 -13.71 1.68 -8.35
N LYS A 97 -12.71 0.94 -7.85
CA LYS A 97 -11.97 1.34 -6.65
C LYS A 97 -11.17 2.62 -6.90
N ILE A 98 -10.47 2.70 -8.02
CA ILE A 98 -9.74 3.90 -8.46
C ILE A 98 -10.72 5.08 -8.55
N ASN A 99 -11.85 4.93 -9.24
CA ASN A 99 -12.84 6.01 -9.36
C ASN A 99 -13.37 6.48 -8.00
N ARG A 100 -13.62 5.55 -7.07
CA ARG A 100 -14.08 5.88 -5.72
C ARG A 100 -13.00 6.62 -4.91
N LEU A 101 -11.76 6.17 -5.00
CA LEU A 101 -10.61 6.84 -4.38
C LEU A 101 -10.38 8.24 -4.99
N THR A 102 -10.46 8.37 -6.31
CA THR A 102 -10.37 9.66 -7.02
C THR A 102 -11.48 10.61 -6.57
N PHE A 103 -12.71 10.11 -6.42
CA PHE A 103 -13.82 10.92 -5.92
C PHE A 103 -13.61 11.38 -4.47
N GLN A 104 -13.13 10.48 -3.60
CA GLN A 104 -12.81 10.82 -2.21
C GLN A 104 -11.66 11.83 -2.13
N LEU A 105 -10.61 11.66 -2.94
CA LEU A 105 -9.48 12.57 -3.03
C LEU A 105 -9.92 13.96 -3.48
N LYS A 106 -10.78 14.05 -4.50
CA LYS A 106 -11.33 15.33 -4.97
C LYS A 106 -12.14 16.03 -3.87
N LYS A 107 -12.97 15.29 -3.13
CA LYS A 107 -13.74 15.83 -2.01
C LYS A 107 -12.83 16.31 -0.87
N LEU A 108 -11.77 15.56 -0.57
CA LEU A 108 -10.81 15.93 0.45
C LEU A 108 -10.03 17.18 0.05
N SER A 109 -9.56 17.24 -1.20
CA SER A 109 -8.89 18.41 -1.78
C SER A 109 -9.76 19.66 -1.66
N GLN A 110 -11.05 19.55 -2.03
CA GLN A 110 -12.00 20.66 -1.88
C GLN A 110 -12.16 21.11 -0.42
N ARG A 111 -12.26 20.17 0.53
CA ARG A 111 -12.33 20.53 1.95
C ARG A 111 -11.07 21.23 2.44
N VAL A 112 -9.89 20.81 1.97
CA VAL A 112 -8.64 21.48 2.29
C VAL A 112 -8.66 22.91 1.76
N THR A 113 -9.06 23.13 0.50
CA THR A 113 -9.14 24.48 -0.07
C THR A 113 -10.13 25.37 0.67
N ASP A 114 -11.30 24.85 1.03
CA ASP A 114 -12.32 25.60 1.76
C ASP A 114 -11.82 25.99 3.17
N LEU A 115 -11.15 25.06 3.86
CA LEU A 115 -10.55 25.32 5.18
C LEU A 115 -9.44 26.37 5.09
N THR A 116 -8.58 26.30 4.08
CA THR A 116 -7.52 27.29 3.88
C THR A 116 -8.10 28.69 3.63
N GLN A 117 -9.21 28.81 2.87
CA GLN A 117 -9.90 30.09 2.68
C GLN A 117 -10.50 30.62 3.98
N GLN A 118 -11.09 29.74 4.79
CA GLN A 118 -11.63 30.12 6.11
C GLN A 118 -10.52 30.60 7.05
N GLU A 119 -9.38 29.93 7.07
CA GLU A 119 -8.22 30.33 7.86
C GLU A 119 -7.71 31.72 7.46
N GLN A 120 -7.59 31.99 6.16
CA GLN A 120 -7.19 33.31 5.65
C GLN A 120 -8.20 34.40 6.05
N ALA A 121 -9.49 34.13 5.94
CA ALA A 121 -10.53 35.07 6.33
C ALA A 121 -10.51 35.37 7.84
N LEU A 122 -10.26 34.34 8.67
CA LEU A 122 -10.08 34.51 10.11
C LEU A 122 -8.83 35.32 10.44
N ALA A 123 -7.71 35.08 9.76
CA ALA A 123 -6.48 35.84 9.94
C ALA A 123 -6.69 37.34 9.66
N ILE A 124 -7.38 37.68 8.57
CA ILE A 124 -7.72 39.08 8.23
C ILE A 124 -8.60 39.69 9.32
N ARG A 125 -9.63 38.98 9.80
CA ARG A 125 -10.49 39.47 10.88
C ARG A 125 -9.72 39.69 12.18
N MET A 126 -8.80 38.78 12.52
CA MET A 126 -7.94 38.94 13.68
C MET A 126 -7.06 40.18 13.55
N GLU A 127 -6.47 40.44 12.39
CA GLU A 127 -5.67 41.65 12.16
C GLU A 127 -6.51 42.93 12.30
N GLN A 128 -7.73 42.93 11.76
CA GLN A 128 -8.66 44.07 11.89
C GLN A 128 -9.07 44.32 13.34
N LEU A 129 -9.40 43.26 14.08
CA LEU A 129 -9.74 43.37 15.50
C LEU A 129 -8.55 43.85 16.33
N SER A 130 -7.33 43.36 16.05
CA SER A 130 -6.11 43.83 16.71
C SER A 130 -5.89 45.33 16.48
N LYS A 131 -6.09 45.83 15.25
CA LYS A 131 -6.00 47.28 14.95
C LYS A 131 -7.07 48.08 15.69
N GLN A 132 -8.30 47.58 15.75
CA GLN A 132 -9.38 48.25 16.50
C GLN A 132 -9.08 48.32 17.99
N ILE A 133 -8.53 47.26 18.57
CA ILE A 133 -8.10 47.24 19.98
C ILE A 133 -6.99 48.27 20.19
N GLU A 134 -5.97 48.30 19.32
CA GLU A 134 -4.87 49.28 19.41
C GLU A 134 -5.39 50.74 19.34
N ASP A 135 -6.34 51.03 18.45
CA ASP A 135 -6.94 52.36 18.32
C ASP A 135 -7.84 52.74 19.52
N LEU A 136 -8.45 51.76 20.19
CA LEU A 136 -9.23 51.98 21.42
C LEU A 136 -8.34 52.09 22.67
N GLU A 137 -7.20 51.40 22.68
CA GLU A 137 -6.20 51.46 23.75
C GLU A 137 -5.33 52.71 23.67
N LYS A 138 -5.25 53.37 22.50
CA LYS A 138 -4.70 54.73 22.41
C LYS A 138 -5.49 55.64 23.34
N PRO A 139 -4.88 56.17 24.42
CA PRO A 139 -5.59 57.01 25.37
C PRO A 139 -6.18 58.19 24.61
N LYS A 140 -7.44 58.54 24.92
CA LYS A 140 -8.06 59.81 24.53
C LYS A 140 -7.29 60.96 25.18
N LEU A 141 -6.06 61.20 24.75
CA LEU A 141 -5.27 62.37 25.06
C LEU A 141 -5.76 63.50 24.17
N PHE A 142 -7.01 63.91 24.32
CA PHE A 142 -7.41 65.26 23.94
C PHE A 142 -8.49 65.82 24.86
N ARG A 143 -8.04 66.87 25.55
CA ARG A 143 -8.75 68.07 25.98
C ARG A 143 -9.48 68.03 27.33
N LYS A 144 -8.76 68.47 28.36
CA LYS A 144 -9.00 69.81 28.94
C LYS A 144 -7.68 70.44 29.35
#